data_AF-L8LYP9-F1
#
_entry.id   AF-L8LYP9-F1
#
_cell.length_a   1.000
_cell.length_b   1.000
_cell.length_c   1.000
_cell.angle_alpha   90.00
_cell.angle_beta   90.00
_cell.angle_gamma   90.00
#
_symmetry.space_group_name_H-M   'P 1'
#
loop_
_entity.id
_entity.type
_entity.pdbx_description
1 polymer ?
#
loop_
_entity_poly.entity_id
_entity_poly.type
_entity_poly.pdbx_seq_one_letter_code
_entity_poly.pdbx_strand_id
1 'polypeptide(L)' 'MKTFKEMSLNELRSYVLKNRSDAEAWEEFASRPRPNAVTIPASLPQEEQDRMLEELIS' A
#
# COMPACT_ATOMS: atom_id res chain seq x y z
N MET A 1 9.45 21.69 -9.67
CA MET A 1 8.27 20.99 -9.13
C MET A 1 8.62 19.51 -9.17
N LYS A 2 8.76 18.83 -8.02
CA LYS A 2 9.08 17.40 -8.03
C LYS A 2 7.90 16.64 -8.65
N THR A 3 8.19 15.70 -9.54
CA THR A 3 7.15 14.81 -10.06
C THR A 3 6.70 13.85 -8.95
N PHE A 4 5.47 13.32 -9.02
CA PHE A 4 4.98 12.37 -7.99
C PHE A 4 5.88 11.12 -7.86
N LYS A 5 6.62 10.77 -8.93
CA LYS A 5 7.61 9.67 -8.95
C LYS A 5 8.81 9.93 -8.03
N GLU A 6 9.19 11.18 -7.83
CA GLU A 6 10.35 11.59 -7.00
C GLU A 6 9.98 11.87 -5.54
N MET A 7 8.69 11.82 -5.20
CA MET A 7 8.21 12.00 -3.83
C MET A 7 8.57 10.80 -2.96
N SER A 8 8.82 11.00 -1.67
CA SER A 8 8.79 9.91 -0.70
C SER A 8 7.38 9.32 -0.58
N LEU A 9 7.24 8.13 0.01
CA LEU A 9 5.92 7.50 0.21
C LEU A 9 4.94 8.40 0.99
N ASN A 10 5.44 9.16 1.98
CA ASN A 10 4.62 10.07 2.79
C ASN A 10 4.19 11.32 2.03
N GLU A 11 5.08 11.89 1.22
CA GLU A 11 4.76 13.02 0.34
C GLU A 11 3.76 12.59 -0.73
N LEU A 12 3.97 11.42 -1.34
CA LEU A 12 3.07 10.86 -2.35
C LEU A 12 1.68 10.55 -1.76
N ARG A 13 1.61 9.98 -0.55
CA ARG A 13 0.34 9.78 0.17
C ARG A 13 -0.44 11.09 0.29
N SER A 14 0.25 12.16 0.71
CA SER A 14 -0.36 13.47 0.88
C SER A 14 -0.81 14.07 -0.46
N TYR A 15 -0.06 13.81 -1.52
CA TYR A 15 -0.39 14.23 -2.88
C TYR A 15 -1.65 13.55 -3.41
N VAL A 16 -1.71 12.22 -3.35
CA VAL A 16 -2.84 11.43 -3.87
C VAL A 16 -4.14 11.75 -3.13
N LEU A 17 -4.08 11.99 -1.81
CA LEU A 17 -5.25 12.39 -1.02
C LEU A 17 -5.83 13.74 -1.45
N LYS A 18 -4.98 14.66 -1.93
CA LYS A 18 -5.36 15.98 -2.44
C LYS A 18 -5.78 15.95 -3.91
N ASN A 19 -5.25 15.00 -4.69
CA ASN A 19 -5.45 14.87 -6.13
C ASN A 19 -6.13 13.53 -6.46
N ARG A 20 -7.33 13.29 -5.89
CA ARG A 20 -8.00 11.98 -5.97
C ARG A 20 -8.36 11.52 -7.39
N SER A 21 -8.43 12.44 -8.35
CA SER A 21 -8.69 12.15 -9.76
C SER A 21 -7.43 11.76 -10.55
N ASP A 22 -6.24 11.89 -9.96
CA ASP A 22 -4.98 11.51 -10.59
C ASP A 22 -4.73 10.01 -10.41
N ALA A 23 -5.19 9.25 -11.40
CA ALA A 23 -5.09 7.79 -11.41
C ALA A 23 -3.63 7.30 -11.47
N GLU A 24 -2.76 8.01 -12.21
CA GLU A 24 -1.34 7.62 -12.33
C GLU A 24 -0.61 7.77 -10.99
N ALA A 25 -0.87 8.86 -10.27
CA ALA A 25 -0.31 9.06 -8.94
C ALA A 25 -0.84 8.03 -7.93
N TRP A 26 -2.11 7.60 -8.07
CA TRP A 26 -2.68 6.52 -7.26
C TRP A 26 -1.98 5.18 -7.51
N GLU A 27 -1.77 4.81 -8.77
CA GLU A 27 -1.08 3.56 -9.15
C GLU A 27 0.37 3.53 -8.66
N GLU A 28 1.10 4.64 -8.81
CA GLU A 28 2.45 4.80 -8.24
C GLU A 28 2.44 4.61 -6.71
N PHE A 29 1.45 5.18 -6.01
CA PHE A 29 1.34 5.02 -4.56
C PHE A 29 1.00 3.59 -4.15
N ALA A 30 0.11 2.93 -4.90
CA ALA A 30 -0.35 1.58 -4.61
C ALA A 30 0.71 0.51 -4.89
N SER A 31 1.57 0.72 -5.89
CA SER A 31 2.64 -0.20 -6.28
C SER A 31 3.88 -0.16 -5.38
N ARG A 32 4.06 0.90 -4.58
CA ARG A 32 5.26 1.05 -3.75
C ARG A 32 5.31 0.03 -2.61
N PRO A 33 6.48 -0.61 -2.39
CA PRO A 33 6.64 -1.58 -1.31
C PRO A 33 6.49 -0.91 0.05
N ARG A 34 5.85 -1.62 0.97
CA ARG A 34 5.66 -1.19 2.36
C ARG A 34 6.45 -2.16 3.24
N PRO A 35 7.69 -1.81 3.64
CA PRO A 35 8.59 -2.76 4.30
C PRO A 35 8.07 -3.26 5.66
N ASN A 36 7.15 -2.51 6.29
CA ASN A 36 6.55 -2.86 7.58
C ASN A 36 5.07 -3.25 7.46
N ALA A 37 4.61 -3.69 6.28
CA ALA A 37 3.25 -4.14 6.07
C ALA A 37 3.24 -5.50 5.37
N VAL A 38 2.38 -6.40 5.86
CA VAL A 38 2.09 -7.68 5.21
C VAL A 38 0.72 -7.59 4.57
N THR A 39 0.59 -8.13 3.36
CA THR A 39 -0.68 -8.19 2.63
C THR A 39 -1.19 -9.61 2.67
N ILE A 40 -2.37 -9.82 3.26
CA ILE A 40 -3.07 -11.11 3.27
C ILE A 40 -4.16 -11.03 2.18
N PRO A 41 -4.12 -11.88 1.14
CA PRO A 41 -5.14 -11.87 0.10
C PRO A 41 -6.51 -12.28 0.64
N ALA A 42 -7.52 -11.44 0.40
CA ALA A 42 -8.90 -11.73 0.79
C ALA A 42 -9.53 -12.94 0.05
N SER A 43 -8.87 -13.42 -1.01
CA SER A 43 -9.27 -14.62 -1.74
C SER A 43 -8.94 -15.93 -1.03
N LEU A 44 -8.05 -15.90 -0.01
CA LEU A 44 -7.70 -17.09 0.75
C LEU A 44 -8.86 -17.50 1.69
N PRO A 45 -9.04 -18.79 1.99
CA PRO A 45 -9.95 -19.24 3.03
C PRO A 45 -9.64 -18.57 4.38
N GLN A 46 -10.67 -18.34 5.22
CA GLN A 46 -10.51 -17.68 6.52
C GLN A 46 -9.45 -18.36 7.39
N GLU A 47 -9.44 -19.69 7.43
CA GLU A 47 -8.47 -20.48 8.21
C GLU A 47 -7.02 -20.21 7.79
N GLU A 48 -6.76 -19.99 6.50
CA GLU A 48 -5.42 -19.65 6.02
C GLU A 48 -5.05 -18.19 6.36
N GLN A 49 -6.02 -17.27 6.30
CA GLN A 49 -5.80 -15.89 6.72
C GLN A 49 -5.47 -15.82 8.22
N ASP A 50 -6.16 -16.58 9.05
CA ASP A 50 -5.95 -16.64 10.50
C ASP A 50 -4.58 -17.22 10.84
N ARG A 51 -4.18 -18.33 10.20
CA ARG A 51 -2.82 -18.90 10.38
C ARG A 51 -1.72 -17.90 10.02
N MET A 52 -1.87 -17.21 8.89
CA MET A 52 -0.90 -16.18 8.47
C MET A 52 -0.83 -15.04 9.47
N LEU A 53 -1.95 -14.65 10.09
CA LEU A 53 -1.96 -13.61 11.12
C LEU A 53 -1.25 -14.07 12.40
N GLU A 54 -1.51 -15.30 12.85
CA GLU A 54 -0.86 -15.87 14.04
C GLU A 54 0.67 -15.96 13.89
N GLU A 55 1.16 -16.39 12.72
CA GLU A 55 2.60 -16.45 12.40
C GLU A 55 3.29 -15.07 12.42
N LEU A 56 2.56 -13.99 12.19
CA LEU A 56 3.11 -12.63 12.18
C LEU A 56 3.18 -11.98 13.56
N ILE A 57 2.33 -12.43 14.49
CA ILE A 57 2.22 -11.85 15.85
C ILE A 57 3.01 -12.68 16.87
N SER A 58 3.30 -13.95 16.57
CA SER A 58 4.06 -14.89 17.41
C SER A 58 5.57 -14.64 17.36
#